data_AF-F0WJ41-F1
#
_entry.id   AF-F0WJ41-F1
#
_cell.length_a   1.000
_cell.length_b   1.000
_cell.length_c   1.000
_cell.angle_alpha   90.00
_cell.angle_beta   90.00
_cell.angle_gamma   90.00
#
_symmetry.space_group_name_H-M   'P 1'
#
loop_
_entity.id
_entity.type
_entity.pdbx_description
1 polymer ?
#
loop_
_entity_poly.entity_id
_entity_poly.type
_entity_poly.pdbx_seq_one_letter_code
_entity_poly.pdbx_strand_id
1 'polypeptide(L)'
;MEGEGRKSVKGKHRKPKQFKNDGHSFELKLAVVKSLDTATMNETIELFFLALPGAKRQTKRRNIGRWRHQRAKIECMAAKQRTKNNKRERQEGTVTSLSVESERKEGTVTSLSVKSEREIAACINERCKDGISVS
;
A
#
# COMPACT_ATOMS: atom_id res chain seq x y z
N MET A 1 40.53 12.57 -26.12
CA MET A 1 39.92 11.39 -26.77
C MET A 1 38.51 11.26 -26.22
N GLU A 2 37.52 11.79 -26.94
CA GLU A 2 36.11 11.71 -26.53
C GLU A 2 35.53 10.39 -27.04
N GLY A 3 35.21 9.48 -26.12
CA GLY A 3 34.64 8.19 -26.45
C GLY A 3 33.20 8.34 -26.90
N GLU A 4 32.93 8.09 -28.18
CA GLU A 4 31.59 8.08 -28.73
C GLU A 4 30.76 6.97 -28.05
N GLY A 5 29.73 7.37 -27.30
CA GLY A 5 28.88 6.45 -26.54
C GLY A 5 28.12 5.45 -27.43
N ARG A 6 27.60 4.38 -26.82
CA ARG A 6 26.86 3.32 -27.53
C ARG A 6 25.65 3.89 -28.28
N LYS A 7 25.67 3.78 -29.60
CA LYS A 7 24.54 4.16 -30.49
C LYS A 7 23.45 3.09 -30.41
N SER A 8 22.19 3.51 -30.22
CA SER A 8 21.04 2.60 -30.11
C SER A 8 20.82 1.83 -31.42
N VAL A 9 20.90 0.50 -31.38
CA VAL A 9 20.95 -0.37 -32.58
C VAL A 9 19.60 -0.52 -33.30
N LYS A 10 18.50 -0.01 -32.76
CA LYS A 10 17.18 0.01 -33.42
C LYS A 10 16.37 1.13 -32.78
N GLY A 11 15.74 2.01 -33.57
CA GLY A 11 14.95 3.17 -33.12
C GLY A 11 13.71 2.88 -32.27
N LYS A 12 13.66 1.73 -31.58
CA LYS A 12 12.65 1.41 -30.56
C LYS A 12 13.09 2.01 -29.24
N HIS A 13 12.68 3.25 -29.00
CA HIS A 13 12.81 3.88 -27.69
C HIS A 13 11.90 3.20 -26.67
N ARG A 14 12.33 3.17 -25.40
CA ARG A 14 11.49 2.74 -24.29
C ARG A 14 10.27 3.66 -24.22
N LYS A 15 9.06 3.10 -24.27
CA LYS A 15 7.84 3.89 -24.07
C LYS A 15 7.86 4.58 -22.71
N PRO A 16 7.37 5.82 -22.60
CA PRO A 16 7.29 6.51 -21.32
C PRO A 16 6.44 5.69 -20.33
N LYS A 17 6.83 5.72 -19.06
CA LYS A 17 6.16 4.99 -17.99
C LYS A 17 4.75 5.55 -17.79
N GLN A 18 3.73 4.74 -18.05
CA GLN A 18 2.34 5.10 -17.76
C GLN A 18 1.90 4.47 -16.44
N PHE A 19 1.44 5.30 -15.49
CA PHE A 19 0.78 4.83 -14.28
C PHE A 19 -0.71 4.67 -14.55
N LYS A 20 -1.16 3.43 -14.73
CA LYS A 20 -2.55 3.13 -15.12
C LYS A 20 -3.53 3.05 -13.95
N ASN A 21 -3.02 3.03 -12.71
CA ASN A 21 -3.82 2.82 -11.51
C ASN A 21 -3.64 3.95 -10.50
N ASP A 22 -4.72 4.64 -10.18
CA ASP A 22 -4.78 5.53 -9.02
C ASP A 22 -4.84 4.71 -7.74
N GLY A 23 -3.73 4.69 -7.00
CA GLY A 23 -3.68 4.09 -5.67
C GLY A 23 -4.48 4.91 -4.65
N HIS A 24 -5.21 4.22 -3.77
CA HIS A 24 -5.99 4.81 -2.68
C HIS A 24 -5.18 4.78 -1.38
N SER A 25 -5.20 5.86 -0.60
CA SER A 25 -4.57 5.92 0.72
C SER A 25 -5.24 4.95 1.69
N PHE A 26 -4.53 4.54 2.76
CA PHE A 26 -5.10 3.71 3.81
C PHE A 26 -6.23 4.42 4.57
N GLU A 27 -6.13 5.74 4.77
CA GLU A 27 -7.21 6.55 5.33
C GLU A 27 -8.50 6.46 4.52
N LEU A 28 -8.42 6.67 3.21
CA LEU A 28 -9.61 6.61 2.34
C LEU A 28 -10.20 5.21 2.35
N LYS A 29 -9.36 4.17 2.26
CA LYS A 29 -9.82 2.78 2.34
C LYS A 29 -10.53 2.50 3.66
N LEU A 30 -10.02 3.04 4.77
CA LEU A 30 -10.65 2.85 6.08
C LEU A 30 -12.02 3.54 6.14
N ALA A 31 -12.13 4.78 5.67
CA ALA A 31 -13.40 5.49 5.62
C ALA A 31 -14.44 4.74 4.78
N VAL A 32 -14.03 4.25 3.61
CA VAL A 32 -14.87 3.40 2.75
C VAL A 32 -15.32 2.14 3.48
N VAL A 33 -14.41 1.40 4.10
CA VAL A 33 -14.76 0.16 4.83
C VAL A 33 -15.69 0.42 6.01
N LYS A 34 -15.50 1.51 6.76
CA LYS A 34 -16.39 1.91 7.85
C LYS A 34 -17.80 2.26 7.37
N SER A 35 -17.92 2.95 6.23
CA SER A 35 -19.23 3.28 5.68
C SER A 35 -20.04 2.08 5.18
N LEU A 36 -19.40 0.93 4.91
CA LEU A 36 -20.10 -0.30 4.57
C LEU A 36 -20.85 -0.92 5.75
N ASP A 37 -20.51 -0.53 6.98
CA ASP A 37 -21.24 -1.00 8.17
C ASP A 37 -22.63 -0.34 8.25
N THR A 38 -22.80 0.84 7.63
CA THR A 38 -24.06 1.63 7.67
C THR A 38 -24.79 1.68 6.33
N ALA A 39 -24.07 1.54 5.21
CA ALA A 39 -24.62 1.74 3.86
C ALA A 39 -24.32 0.54 2.96
N THR A 40 -25.09 0.40 1.89
CA THR A 40 -24.87 -0.63 0.89
C THR A 40 -23.64 -0.32 0.03
N MET A 41 -23.05 -1.36 -0.56
CA MET A 41 -21.89 -1.24 -1.45
C MET A 41 -22.09 -0.22 -2.59
N ASN A 42 -23.30 -0.09 -3.12
CA ASN A 42 -23.60 0.84 -4.20
C ASN A 42 -23.63 2.29 -3.73
N GLU A 43 -24.26 2.55 -2.58
CA GLU A 43 -24.31 3.85 -1.93
C GLU A 43 -22.90 4.29 -1.51
N THR A 44 -22.09 3.38 -0.94
CA THR A 44 -20.69 3.68 -0.62
C THR A 44 -19.89 4.08 -1.86
N ILE A 45 -20.10 3.41 -3.01
CA ILE A 45 -19.42 3.80 -4.25
C ILE A 45 -19.87 5.19 -4.71
N GLU A 46 -21.15 5.51 -4.59
CA GLU A 46 -21.70 6.81 -4.98
C GLU A 46 -21.19 7.93 -4.06
N LEU A 47 -21.09 7.68 -2.75
CA LEU A 47 -20.57 8.63 -1.76
C LEU A 47 -19.09 8.96 -1.97
N PHE A 48 -18.25 7.95 -2.17
CA PHE A 48 -16.78 8.13 -2.22
C PHE A 48 -16.22 8.28 -3.63
N PHE A 49 -16.93 7.79 -4.65
CA PHE A 49 -16.46 7.79 -6.04
C PHE A 49 -17.58 8.23 -6.99
N LEU A 50 -17.85 9.54 -6.97
CA LEU A 50 -18.84 10.19 -7.83
C LEU A 50 -18.56 9.93 -9.32
N ALA A 51 -19.63 9.75 -10.10
CA ALA A 51 -19.63 9.71 -11.56
C ALA A 51 -18.69 8.66 -12.21
N LEU A 52 -18.59 7.44 -11.64
CA LEU A 52 -17.84 6.36 -12.28
C LEU A 52 -18.64 5.67 -13.39
N PRO A 53 -18.07 5.50 -14.61
CA PRO A 53 -18.68 4.66 -15.65
C PRO A 53 -18.78 3.20 -15.19
N GLY A 54 -19.77 2.46 -15.69
CA GLY A 54 -20.15 1.13 -15.19
C GLY A 54 -19.00 0.13 -15.05
N ALA A 55 -18.08 0.07 -16.02
CA ALA A 55 -16.90 -0.81 -15.95
C ALA A 55 -15.95 -0.46 -14.78
N LYS A 56 -15.74 0.84 -14.52
CA LYS A 56 -14.95 1.31 -13.37
C LYS A 56 -15.69 1.06 -12.06
N ARG A 57 -17.03 1.16 -12.06
CA ARG A 57 -17.88 0.85 -10.89
C ARG A 57 -17.72 -0.61 -10.45
N GLN A 58 -17.76 -1.55 -11.38
CA GLN A 58 -17.57 -2.97 -11.06
C GLN A 58 -16.15 -3.25 -10.52
N THR A 59 -15.14 -2.57 -11.07
CA THR A 59 -13.76 -2.66 -10.58
C THR A 59 -13.65 -2.13 -9.15
N LYS A 60 -14.31 -1.01 -8.83
CA LYS A 60 -14.37 -0.48 -7.46
C LYS A 60 -15.07 -1.45 -6.51
N ARG A 61 -16.21 -2.02 -6.90
CA ARG A 61 -16.92 -3.02 -6.10
C ARG A 61 -15.99 -4.18 -5.70
N ARG A 62 -15.22 -4.72 -6.66
CA ARG A 62 -14.23 -5.77 -6.39
C ARG A 62 -13.12 -5.31 -5.44
N ASN A 63 -12.59 -4.10 -5.64
CA ASN A 63 -11.56 -3.53 -4.78
C ASN A 63 -12.06 -3.31 -3.35
N ILE A 64 -13.27 -2.80 -3.18
CA ILE A 64 -13.89 -2.56 -1.88
C ILE A 64 -14.14 -3.89 -1.17
N GLY A 65 -14.62 -4.92 -1.88
CA GLY A 65 -14.72 -6.28 -1.33
C GLY A 65 -13.36 -6.78 -0.82
N ARG A 66 -12.28 -6.58 -1.59
CA ARG A 66 -10.93 -6.91 -1.15
C ARG A 66 -10.50 -6.11 0.09
N TRP A 67 -10.84 -4.82 0.16
CA TRP A 67 -10.53 -3.99 1.33
C TRP A 67 -11.29 -4.43 2.57
N ARG A 68 -12.55 -4.87 2.42
CA ARG A 68 -13.34 -5.46 3.50
C ARG A 68 -12.64 -6.70 4.08
N HIS A 69 -12.16 -7.61 3.23
CA HIS A 69 -11.38 -8.78 3.70
C HIS A 69 -10.06 -8.39 4.37
N GLN A 70 -9.49 -7.23 4.03
CA GLN A 70 -8.23 -6.72 4.59
C GLN A 70 -8.44 -5.65 5.66
N ARG A 71 -9.64 -5.58 6.28
CA ARG A 71 -10.03 -4.51 7.23
C ARG A 71 -9.02 -4.32 8.35
N ALA A 72 -8.64 -5.39 9.06
CA ALA A 72 -7.70 -5.33 10.17
C ALA A 72 -6.35 -4.70 9.77
N LYS A 73 -5.83 -5.07 8.59
CA LYS A 73 -4.59 -4.49 8.06
C LYS A 73 -4.74 -3.02 7.73
N ILE A 74 -5.85 -2.63 7.10
CA ILE A 74 -6.11 -1.23 6.74
C ILE A 74 -6.23 -0.37 8.00
N GLU A 75 -6.92 -0.86 9.04
CA GLU A 75 -7.04 -0.18 10.32
C GLU A 75 -5.69 0.04 11.00
N CYS A 76 -4.86 -1.00 11.10
CA CYS A 76 -3.50 -0.90 11.64
C CYS A 76 -2.65 0.15 10.90
N MET A 77 -2.70 0.12 9.57
CA MET A 77 -1.92 1.04 8.73
C MET A 77 -2.44 2.47 8.73
N ALA A 78 -3.75 2.66 8.89
CA ALA A 78 -4.37 3.98 8.99
C ALA A 78 -4.17 4.62 10.38
N ALA A 79 -4.04 3.81 11.44
CA ALA A 79 -3.75 4.29 12.79
C ALA A 79 -2.35 4.93 12.91
N LYS A 80 -1.38 4.46 12.12
CA LYS A 80 -0.01 4.99 12.13
C LYS A 80 0.09 6.23 11.22
N GLN A 81 0.48 7.37 11.78
CA GLN A 81 0.62 8.64 11.05
C GLN A 81 1.58 8.54 9.84
N ARG A 82 2.66 7.76 9.99
CA ARG A 82 3.66 7.54 8.93
C ARG A 82 3.09 6.81 7.70
N THR A 83 2.09 5.96 7.88
CA THR A 83 1.57 5.07 6.83
C THR A 83 0.17 5.41 6.37
N LYS A 84 -0.56 6.25 7.10
CA LYS A 84 -1.94 6.67 6.82
C LYS A 84 -2.14 7.16 5.37
N ASN A 85 -1.21 7.95 4.85
CA ASN A 85 -1.27 8.52 3.50
C ASN A 85 -0.68 7.60 2.41
N ASN A 86 -0.10 6.46 2.79
CA ASN A 86 0.51 5.54 1.83
C ASN A 86 -0.56 4.82 1.01
N LYS A 87 -0.30 4.69 -0.29
CA LYS A 87 -1.22 4.02 -1.23
C LYS A 87 -1.02 2.49 -1.27
N ARG A 88 0.19 2.05 -0.97
CA ARG A 88 0.62 0.65 -0.94
C ARG A 88 1.62 0.47 0.19
N GLU A 89 1.58 -0.69 0.82
CA GLU A 89 2.67 -1.18 1.65
C GLU A 89 3.81 -1.67 0.75
N ARG A 90 5.05 -1.38 1.13
CA ARG A 90 6.23 -1.99 0.51
C ARG A 90 6.63 -3.15 1.41
N GLN A 91 6.82 -4.34 0.84
CA GLN A 91 7.54 -5.39 1.56
C GLN A 91 8.95 -4.89 1.82
N GLU A 92 9.43 -5.05 3.04
CA GLU A 92 10.79 -4.68 3.38
C GLU A 92 11.77 -5.71 2.77
N GLY A 93 12.71 -5.25 1.93
CA GLY A 93 13.77 -6.12 1.38
C GLY A 93 13.98 -6.02 -0.13
N THR A 94 14.40 -4.87 -0.67
CA THR A 94 14.88 -4.85 -2.07
C THR A 94 16.22 -4.14 -2.27
N VAL A 95 16.78 -3.42 -1.29
CA VAL A 95 18.20 -3.02 -1.34
C VAL A 95 18.73 -2.87 0.09
N THR A 96 19.48 -3.85 0.59
CA THR A 96 20.48 -3.63 1.65
C THR A 96 21.84 -3.87 1.02
N SER A 97 22.33 -2.88 0.29
CA SER A 97 23.75 -2.80 -0.05
C SER A 97 24.40 -1.97 1.04
N LEU A 98 24.85 -2.59 2.12
CA LEU A 98 25.95 -2.15 2.99
C LEU A 98 26.14 -3.27 4.02
N SER A 99 27.26 -3.99 3.91
CA SER A 99 27.64 -5.02 4.87
C SER A 99 28.12 -4.33 6.16
N VAL A 100 27.84 -5.00 7.29
CA VAL A 100 28.06 -4.58 8.69
C VAL A 100 29.47 -4.04 8.98
N GLU A 101 30.45 -4.37 8.13
CA GLU A 101 31.85 -3.98 8.31
C GLU A 101 32.14 -2.49 8.06
N SER A 102 31.19 -1.73 7.49
CA SER A 102 31.36 -0.30 7.19
C SER A 102 30.74 0.68 8.21
N GLU A 103 30.02 0.19 9.22
CA GLU A 103 29.34 1.03 10.23
C GLU A 103 30.17 1.27 11.51
N ARG A 104 31.47 0.93 11.52
CA ARG A 104 32.29 1.12 12.74
C ARG A 104 32.78 2.55 12.97
N LYS A 105 32.44 3.49 12.09
CA LYS A 105 32.66 4.92 12.28
C LYS A 105 31.41 5.64 11.83
N GLU A 106 30.85 6.42 12.75
CA GLU A 106 29.72 7.34 12.58
C GLU A 106 28.31 6.76 12.85
N GLY A 107 27.88 6.96 14.11
CA GLY A 107 26.56 7.53 14.37
C GLY A 107 25.38 6.56 14.42
N THR A 108 24.94 6.26 15.64
CA THR A 108 23.66 5.65 16.01
C THR A 108 22.48 6.21 15.20
N VAL A 109 22.11 5.58 14.09
CA VAL A 109 20.85 5.87 13.38
C VAL A 109 20.08 4.57 13.12
N THR A 110 19.28 4.23 14.11
CA THR A 110 17.84 3.96 13.93
C THR A 110 17.44 2.67 13.21
N SER A 111 17.41 1.59 13.99
CA SER A 111 16.74 0.30 13.73
C SER A 111 15.19 0.36 13.72
N LEU A 112 14.57 1.35 13.06
CA LEU A 112 13.11 1.54 13.03
C LEU A 112 12.37 0.85 11.87
N SER A 113 13.04 0.08 11.00
CA SER A 113 12.37 -0.52 9.84
C SER A 113 11.74 -1.89 10.12
N VAL A 114 12.50 -2.88 10.62
CA VAL A 114 12.06 -4.28 10.85
C VAL A 114 10.88 -4.41 11.83
N LYS A 115 10.57 -3.35 12.57
CA LYS A 115 9.42 -3.29 13.48
C LYS A 115 8.09 -3.28 12.73
N SER A 116 8.02 -2.80 11.49
CA SER A 116 6.73 -2.51 10.84
C SER A 116 5.91 -3.76 10.51
N GLU A 117 6.52 -4.82 9.97
CA GLU A 117 5.82 -6.07 9.60
C GLU A 117 5.47 -6.91 10.84
N ARG A 118 6.40 -7.01 11.80
CA ARG A 118 6.14 -7.68 13.09
C ARG A 118 5.08 -6.96 13.91
N GLU A 119 5.04 -5.63 13.89
CA GLU A 119 3.97 -4.85 14.53
C GLU A 119 2.63 -5.01 13.82
N ILE A 120 2.58 -5.17 12.49
CA ILE A 120 1.32 -5.45 11.79
C ILE A 120 0.84 -6.86 12.13
N ALA A 121 1.72 -7.86 12.08
CA ALA A 121 1.38 -9.22 12.49
C ALA A 121 0.99 -9.28 13.96
N ALA A 122 1.69 -8.57 14.85
CA ALA A 122 1.33 -8.45 16.26
C ALA A 122 -0.01 -7.72 16.44
N CYS A 123 -0.26 -6.61 15.74
CA CYS A 123 -1.53 -5.88 15.80
C CYS A 123 -2.71 -6.70 15.27
N ILE A 124 -2.49 -7.53 14.24
CA ILE A 124 -3.48 -8.49 13.75
C ILE A 124 -3.69 -9.60 14.80
N ASN A 125 -2.60 -10.17 15.33
CA ASN A 125 -2.64 -11.28 16.28
C ASN A 125 -3.20 -10.89 17.66
N GLU A 126 -2.96 -9.66 18.13
CA GLU A 126 -3.52 -9.14 19.39
C GLU A 126 -5.04 -9.02 19.30
N ARG A 127 -5.58 -8.62 18.14
CA ARG A 127 -7.04 -8.55 17.94
C ARG A 127 -7.71 -9.89 17.67
N CYS A 128 -6.96 -10.90 17.19
CA CYS A 128 -7.46 -12.27 17.10
C CYS A 128 -7.65 -12.93 18.48
N LYS A 129 -7.09 -12.37 19.56
CA LYS A 129 -7.37 -12.83 20.93
C LYS A 129 -8.76 -12.42 21.44
N ASP A 130 -9.37 -11.40 20.85
CA ASP A 130 -10.71 -10.88 21.23
C ASP A 130 -11.87 -11.59 20.50
N GLY A 131 -11.64 -12.76 19.89
CA GLY A 131 -12.72 -13.67 19.51
C GLY A 131 -13.58 -13.27 18.30
N ILE A 132 -13.02 -12.63 17.27
CA ILE A 132 -13.73 -12.51 15.98
C ILE A 132 -13.49 -13.78 15.17
N SER A 133 -14.43 -14.72 15.28
CA SER A 133 -14.55 -15.89 14.40
C SER A 133 -14.69 -15.41 12.95
N VAL A 134 -13.68 -15.71 12.13
CA VAL A 134 -13.76 -15.55 10.67
C VAL A 134 -14.45 -16.81 10.14
N SER A 135 -15.78 -16.73 9.96
CA SER A 135 -16.56 -17.72 9.19
C SER A 135 -16.72 -17.27 7.75
#